data_AF-A0A5A7SLZ8-F1
#
_entry.id   AF-A0A5A7SLZ8-F1
#
_cell.length_a   1.000
_cell.length_b   1.000
_cell.length_c   1.000
_cell.angle_alpha   90.00
_cell.angle_beta   90.00
_cell.angle_gamma   90.00
#
_symmetry.space_group_name_H-M   'P 1'
#
loop_
_entity.id
_entity.type
_entity.pdbx_description
1 polymer ?
#
loop_
_entity_poly.entity_id
_entity_poly.type
_entity_poly.pdbx_seq_one_letter_code
_entity_poly.pdbx_strand_id
1 'polypeptide(L)' 'MEIIKKGPSASHPPVLDEKNYSYWKPRMIFFIKTLDGKAWRALVAGYEPPMVTVDGVSVPKLKVDWTDAEEQASV' A
#
# COMPACT_ATOMS: atom_id res chain seq x y z
N MET A 1 -3.46 -33.87 9.02
CA MET A 1 -3.21 -32.59 8.32
C MET A 1 -1.81 -32.17 8.66
N GLU A 2 -0.90 -32.20 7.68
CA GLU A 2 0.47 -31.78 7.88
C GLU A 2 0.54 -30.26 7.79
N ILE A 3 0.82 -29.61 8.92
CA ILE A 3 1.12 -28.18 8.98
C ILE A 3 2.53 -27.97 8.43
N ILE A 4 2.62 -27.75 7.12
CA ILE A 4 3.84 -27.29 6.48
C ILE A 4 4.26 -25.99 7.19
N LYS A 5 5.32 -26.04 8.00
CA LYS A 5 5.95 -24.87 8.62
C LYS A 5 6.60 -24.04 7.51
N LYS A 6 5.79 -23.26 6.81
CA LYS A 6 6.26 -22.23 5.90
C LYS A 6 7.05 -21.22 6.73
N GLY A 7 8.36 -21.13 6.48
CA GLY A 7 9.20 -20.10 7.09
C GLY A 7 8.63 -18.70 6.86
N PRO A 8 9.08 -17.68 7.62
CA PRO A 8 8.58 -16.31 7.49
C PRO A 8 8.81 -15.83 6.06
N SER A 9 7.75 -15.89 5.27
CA SER A 9 7.79 -15.63 3.85
C SER A 9 7.48 -14.16 3.65
N ALA A 10 8.46 -13.40 3.15
CA ALA A 10 8.28 -12.01 2.77
C ALA A 10 7.37 -11.84 1.54
N SER A 11 6.93 -12.95 0.91
CA SER A 11 6.07 -12.91 -0.27
C SER A 11 4.58 -12.97 0.05
N HIS A 12 4.18 -13.13 1.31
CA HIS A 12 2.77 -13.18 1.70
C HIS A 12 2.46 -12.22 2.86
N PRO A 13 1.43 -11.37 2.73
CA PRO A 13 1.00 -10.52 3.81
C PRO A 13 0.47 -11.36 4.98
N PRO A 14 0.78 -11.02 6.24
CA PRO A 14 0.16 -11.67 7.39
C PRO A 14 -1.33 -11.32 7.45
N VAL A 15 -2.16 -12.29 7.83
CA VAL A 15 -3.59 -12.07 8.09
C VAL A 15 -3.75 -11.34 9.42
N LEU A 16 -4.52 -10.25 9.43
CA LEU A 16 -4.86 -9.56 10.67
C LEU A 16 -5.98 -10.31 11.37
N ASP A 17 -5.78 -10.60 12.66
CA ASP A 17 -6.82 -11.08 13.56
C ASP A 17 -6.88 -10.19 14.82
N GLU A 18 -7.89 -10.41 15.65
CA GLU A 18 -8.15 -9.59 16.84
C GLU A 18 -7.01 -9.61 17.87
N LYS A 19 -6.22 -10.70 17.92
CA LYS A 19 -5.23 -10.95 18.98
C LYS A 19 -3.79 -10.77 18.51
N ASN A 20 -3.55 -10.73 17.20
CA ASN A 20 -2.22 -10.82 16.61
C ASN A 20 -1.63 -9.45 16.20
N TYR A 21 -2.29 -8.33 16.49
CA TYR A 21 -1.88 -7.01 16.01
C TYR A 21 -0.40 -6.69 16.25
N SER A 22 0.13 -6.99 17.44
CA SER A 22 1.54 -6.77 17.79
C SER A 22 2.53 -7.55 16.91
N TYR A 23 2.13 -8.72 16.42
CA TYR A 23 2.89 -9.55 15.49
C TYR A 23 2.64 -9.12 14.03
N TRP A 24 1.39 -8.83 13.70
CA TRP A 24 0.95 -8.44 12.36
C TRP A 24 1.57 -7.11 11.92
N LYS A 25 1.55 -6.09 12.80
CA LYS A 25 1.98 -4.73 12.47
C LYS A 25 3.42 -4.65 11.94
N PRO A 26 4.46 -5.08 12.68
CA PRO A 26 5.83 -4.98 12.18
C PRO A 26 6.07 -5.82 10.91
N ARG A 27 5.36 -6.94 10.75
CA ARG A 27 5.45 -7.79 9.55
C ARG A 27 4.79 -7.17 8.34
N MET A 28 3.62 -6.56 8.50
CA MET A 28 2.95 -5.84 7.42
C MET A 28 3.77 -4.62 6.99
N ILE A 29 4.35 -3.88 7.94
CA ILE A 29 5.28 -2.78 7.65
C ILE A 29 6.48 -3.28 6.84
N PHE A 30 7.10 -4.38 7.26
CA PHE A 30 8.22 -4.98 6.55
C PHE A 30 7.81 -5.42 5.14
N PHE A 31 6.68 -6.11 5.00
CA PHE A 31 6.13 -6.58 3.73
C PHE A 31 5.94 -5.43 2.73
N ILE A 32 5.28 -4.34 3.13
CA ILE A 32 5.05 -3.18 2.27
C ILE A 32 6.39 -2.53 1.88
N LYS A 33 7.31 -2.33 2.83
CA LYS A 33 8.64 -1.77 2.53
C LYS A 33 9.46 -2.63 1.58
N THR A 34 9.33 -3.95 1.65
CA THR A 34 10.01 -4.87 0.72
C THR A 34 9.36 -4.91 -0.66
N LEU A 35 8.05 -4.66 -0.75
CA LEU A 35 7.36 -4.54 -2.04
C LEU A 35 7.70 -3.22 -2.73
N ASP A 36 7.52 -2.11 -2.01
CA ASP A 36 7.80 -0.78 -2.51
C ASP A 36 8.00 0.22 -1.36
N GLY A 37 9.18 0.84 -1.31
CA GLY A 37 9.50 1.88 -0.35
C GLY A 37 8.69 3.16 -0.54
N LYS A 38 8.23 3.47 -1.78
CA LYS A 38 7.33 4.60 -2.04
C LYS A 38 5.96 4.32 -1.43
N ALA A 39 5.35 3.16 -1.72
CA ALA A 39 4.09 2.74 -1.12
C ALA A 39 4.06 2.83 0.43
N TRP A 40 5.16 2.50 1.12
CA TRP A 40 5.23 2.72 2.59
C TRP A 40 5.20 4.20 2.96
N ARG A 41 5.94 5.05 2.25
CA ARG A 41 5.93 6.51 2.47
C ARG A 41 4.56 7.10 2.18
N ALA A 42 3.88 6.65 1.13
CA ALA A 42 2.48 6.99 0.83
C ALA A 42 1.57 6.73 2.02
N LEU A 43 1.68 5.53 2.58
CA LEU A 43 0.84 5.07 3.68
C LEU A 43 1.09 5.88 4.97
N VAL A 44 2.34 6.25 5.23
CA VAL A 44 2.71 7.07 6.41
C VAL A 44 2.35 8.54 6.23
N ALA A 45 2.58 9.11 5.04
CA ALA A 45 2.32 10.51 4.76
C ALA A 45 0.83 10.83 4.53
N GLY A 46 0.05 9.81 4.20
CA GLY A 46 -1.29 9.98 3.64
C GLY A 46 -1.18 10.04 2.13
N TYR A 47 -1.79 9.06 1.46
CA TYR A 47 -1.82 9.01 0.00
C TYR A 47 -2.84 10.02 -0.53
N GLU A 48 -2.39 10.93 -1.39
CA GLU A 48 -3.25 11.86 -2.13
C GLU A 48 -3.19 11.53 -3.62
N PRO A 49 -4.32 11.15 -4.24
CA PRO A 49 -4.36 10.87 -5.67
C PRO A 49 -4.27 12.18 -6.48
N PRO A 50 -3.74 12.12 -7.72
CA PRO A 50 -3.89 13.20 -8.68
C PRO A 50 -5.36 13.62 -8.81
N MET A 51 -5.61 14.92 -8.84
CA MET A 51 -6.96 15.48 -8.96
C MET A 51 -7.16 16.13 -10.33
N VAL A 52 -8.38 16.04 -10.84
CA VAL A 52 -8.82 16.75 -12.05
C VAL A 52 -10.02 17.63 -11.70
N THR A 53 -10.12 18.79 -12.34
CA THR A 53 -11.30 19.65 -12.20
C THR A 53 -12.27 19.35 -13.33
N VAL A 54 -13.48 18.93 -12.99
CA VAL A 54 -14.59 18.72 -13.92
C VAL A 54 -15.73 19.62 -13.48
N ASP A 55 -16.19 20.50 -14.37
CA ASP A 55 -17.29 21.45 -14.11
C ASP A 55 -17.12 22.28 -12.81
N GLY A 56 -15.88 22.65 -12.49
CA GLY A 56 -15.54 23.43 -11.29
C GLY A 56 -15.42 22.60 -10.00
N VAL A 57 -15.60 21.28 -10.06
CA VAL A 57 -15.44 20.35 -8.94
C VAL A 57 -14.14 19.58 -9.08
N SER A 58 -13.32 19.58 -8.03
CA SER A 58 -12.10 18.77 -7.96
C SER A 58 -12.46 17.32 -7.59
N VAL A 59 -12.19 16.38 -8.50
CA VAL A 59 -12.43 14.95 -8.29
C VAL A 59 -11.13 14.16 -8.47
N PRO A 60 -10.94 13.02 -7.76
CA PRO A 60 -9.81 12.14 -8.01
C PRO A 60 -9.79 11.70 -9.47
N LYS A 61 -8.63 11.84 -10.11
CA LYS A 61 -8.43 11.46 -11.50
C LYS A 61 -8.38 9.93 -11.60
N LEU A 62 -9.04 9.36 -12.61
CA LEU A 62 -9.02 7.91 -12.82
C LEU A 62 -7.61 7.46 -13.20
N LYS A 63 -7.18 6.29 -12.71
CA LYS A 63 -5.80 5.82 -12.88
C LYS A 63 -5.37 5.64 -14.34
N VAL A 64 -6.31 5.36 -15.25
CA VAL A 64 -6.04 5.25 -16.69
C VAL A 64 -5.66 6.59 -17.33
N ASP A 65 -6.06 7.70 -16.72
CA ASP A 65 -5.83 9.06 -17.23
C ASP A 65 -4.60 9.70 -16.60
N TRP A 66 -3.88 8.99 -15.74
CA TRP A 66 -2.67 9.49 -15.11
C TRP A 66 -1.55 9.58 -16.14
N THR A 67 -0.85 10.69 -16.11
CA THR A 67 0.40 10.88 -16.85
C THR A 67 1.55 10.20 -16.11
N ASP A 68 2.62 9.84 -16.82
CA ASP A 68 3.83 9.30 -16.18
C ASP A 68 4.37 10.24 -15.09
N ALA A 69 4.26 11.55 -15.29
CA ALA A 69 4.68 12.55 -14.31
C ALA A 69 3.83 12.49 -13.03
N GLU A 70 2.49 12.39 -13.17
CA GLU A 70 1.58 12.21 -12.03
C GLU A 70 1.82 10.87 -11.32
N GLU A 71 2.11 9.81 -12.06
CA GLU A 71 2.44 8.49 -11.47
C GLU A 71 3.77 8.53 -10.71
N GLN A 72 4.80 9.20 -11.24
CA GLN A 72 6.09 9.34 -10.55
C GLN A 72 6.04 10.30 -9.35
N ALA A 73 5.15 11.31 -9.39
CA ALA A 73 4.94 12.28 -8.32
C ALA A 73 4.03 11.73 -7.20
N SER A 74 3.23 10.71 -7.50
CA SER A 74 2.48 9.97 -6.50
C SER A 74 3.45 9.31 -5.53
N VAL A 75 3.35 9.69 -4.24
CA VAL A 75 4.20 9.20 -3.15
C VAL A 75 3.78 7.80 -2.75
#